data_AF-A0ABD5Y5Y5-F1
#
_entry.id   AF-A0ABD5Y5Y5-F1
#
_cell.length_a   1.000
_cell.length_b   1.000
_cell.length_c   1.000
_cell.angle_alpha   90.00
_cell.angle_beta   90.00
_cell.angle_gamma   90.00
#
_symmetry.space_group_name_H-M   'P 1'
#
loop_
_entity.id
_entity.type
_entity.pdbx_description
1 polymer ?
#
loop_
_entity_poly.entity_id
_entity_poly.type
_entity_poly.pdbx_seq_one_letter_code
_entity_poly.pdbx_strand_id
1 'polypeptide(L)'
;MNREAWLGVLALLLVAAAVGLVALGPGALAERTDEDVRPSRLSLQEPRVAAGEVGGERAELSLDVRMDHRGGDAENVTVEVQAVDTDTGLVATTVRKDLGTISGDREVRTRMNVTVDRQGGYRLDIRVYEDGRRIETGSTRVSGVDSLTPDYAETSVGFERFEGGETSPPVIAAQSLIERNNRTTLRTATALTNRGSGPAGGLELVVVARQVESNIIADRTSVRVDEIDPGRTVNETADLKVPSNYNYYLDAFLYRDGVLVDTVTGSAMLDPSRPVPKNTTREEVDFQAGDFAGTPEPEPDRSEGATPMPTESGGGPGFGAVGALAALVGLAALAARRNQ
;
A
#
# COMPACT_ATOMS: atom_id res chain seq x y z
N MET A 1 85.95 -50.16 39.08
CA MET A 1 84.59 -49.78 38.62
C MET A 1 84.74 -49.06 37.30
N ASN A 2 84.38 -49.71 36.21
CA ASN A 2 84.70 -49.30 34.84
C ASN A 2 83.74 -48.19 34.40
N ARG A 3 84.20 -46.94 34.50
CA ARG A 3 83.43 -45.74 34.13
C ARG A 3 82.99 -45.78 32.67
N GLU A 4 83.79 -46.40 31.80
CA GLU A 4 83.48 -46.59 30.37
C GLU A 4 82.31 -47.54 30.14
N ALA A 5 82.18 -48.61 30.93
CA ALA A 5 81.04 -49.53 30.82
C ALA A 5 79.73 -48.86 31.27
N TRP A 6 79.81 -48.00 32.29
CA TRP A 6 78.65 -47.22 32.76
C TRP A 6 78.22 -46.15 31.75
N LEU A 7 79.15 -45.49 31.07
CA LEU A 7 78.84 -44.53 30.02
C LEU A 7 78.20 -45.22 28.80
N GLY A 8 78.67 -46.42 28.45
CA GLY A 8 78.06 -47.22 27.38
C GLY A 8 76.60 -47.59 27.69
N VAL A 9 76.31 -48.04 28.91
CA VAL A 9 74.94 -48.37 29.35
C VAL A 9 74.05 -47.13 29.40
N LEU A 10 74.57 -45.99 29.86
CA LEU A 10 73.81 -44.74 29.94
C LEU A 10 73.49 -44.16 28.56
N ALA A 11 74.43 -44.24 27.63
CA ALA A 11 74.21 -43.85 26.24
C ALA A 11 73.16 -44.75 25.56
N LEU A 12 73.21 -46.07 25.82
CA LEU A 12 72.24 -47.02 25.27
C LEU A 12 70.83 -46.79 25.85
N LEU A 13 70.73 -46.46 27.14
CA LEU A 13 69.47 -46.06 27.77
C LEU A 13 68.93 -44.73 27.20
N LEU A 14 69.79 -43.75 26.94
CA LEU A 14 69.39 -42.48 26.32
C LEU A 14 68.89 -42.68 24.89
N VAL A 15 69.57 -43.53 24.10
CA VAL A 15 69.12 -43.86 22.74
C VAL A 15 67.81 -44.65 22.78
N ALA A 16 67.67 -45.62 23.69
CA ALA A 16 66.43 -46.37 23.87
C ALA A 16 65.27 -45.48 24.33
N ALA A 17 65.52 -44.52 25.22
CA ALA A 17 64.51 -43.54 25.66
C ALA A 17 64.13 -42.57 24.54
N ALA A 18 65.10 -42.12 23.73
CA ALA A 18 64.84 -41.24 22.58
C ALA A 18 64.04 -41.97 21.49
N VAL A 19 64.36 -43.23 21.20
CA VAL A 19 63.61 -44.07 20.24
C VAL A 19 62.22 -44.42 20.79
N GLY A 20 62.11 -44.66 22.11
CA GLY A 20 60.82 -44.89 22.78
C GLY A 20 59.88 -43.67 22.72
N LEU A 21 60.42 -42.45 22.81
CA LEU A 21 59.66 -41.20 22.64
C LEU A 21 59.15 -41.00 21.21
N VAL A 22 59.88 -41.48 20.20
CA VAL A 22 59.43 -41.43 18.78
C VAL A 22 58.40 -42.53 18.46
N ALA A 23 58.48 -43.68 19.14
CA ALA A 23 57.61 -44.83 18.88
C ALA A 23 56.24 -44.77 19.61
N LEU A 24 56.08 -43.93 20.64
CA LEU A 24 54.86 -43.84 21.45
C LEU A 24 53.77 -42.90 20.91
N GLY A 25 53.83 -42.49 19.65
CA GLY A 25 52.72 -41.75 19.05
C GLY A 25 52.77 -41.61 17.52
N PRO A 26 52.13 -42.51 16.74
CA PRO A 26 51.65 -42.13 15.43
C PRO A 26 50.44 -41.19 15.66
N GLY A 27 50.69 -39.89 15.80
CA GLY A 27 49.63 -38.90 16.01
C GLY A 27 50.03 -37.52 16.55
N ALA A 28 51.31 -37.28 16.89
CA ALA A 28 51.76 -35.98 17.40
C ALA A 28 52.10 -34.94 16.31
N LEU A 29 52.10 -35.35 15.04
CA LEU A 29 52.03 -34.45 13.90
C LEU A 29 50.61 -34.51 13.37
N ALA A 30 49.69 -33.82 14.06
CA ALA A 30 48.50 -33.37 13.37
C ALA A 30 49.00 -32.44 12.26
N GLU A 31 48.97 -32.93 11.03
CA GLU A 31 48.99 -32.10 9.84
C GLU A 31 47.91 -31.06 10.08
N ARG A 32 48.31 -29.82 10.41
CA ARG A 32 47.40 -28.68 10.33
C ARG A 32 47.15 -28.48 8.83
N THR A 33 46.24 -29.26 8.28
CA THR A 33 45.34 -28.79 7.23
C THR A 33 44.25 -27.95 7.89
N ASP A 34 44.66 -26.94 8.66
CA ASP A 34 43.88 -25.71 8.67
C ASP A 34 44.20 -25.12 7.30
N GLU A 35 43.51 -25.57 6.25
CA GLU A 35 43.28 -24.67 5.13
C GLU A 35 42.82 -23.37 5.78
N ASP A 36 43.48 -22.25 5.50
CA ASP A 36 43.05 -20.94 6.00
C ASP A 36 41.63 -20.68 5.48
N VAL A 37 40.61 -21.23 6.17
CA VAL A 37 39.20 -21.05 5.85
C VAL A 37 38.93 -19.61 6.22
N ARG A 38 39.13 -18.75 5.22
CA ARG A 38 38.81 -17.33 5.32
C ARG A 38 37.34 -17.26 5.73
N PRO A 39 36.98 -16.51 6.78
CA PRO A 39 35.59 -16.41 7.16
C PRO A 39 34.77 -15.85 5.98
N SER A 40 33.60 -16.42 5.74
CA SER A 40 32.65 -15.86 4.79
C SER A 40 32.21 -14.46 5.25
N ARG A 41 31.98 -13.59 4.28
CA ARG A 41 31.36 -12.27 4.47
C ARG A 41 30.32 -12.08 3.39
N LEU A 42 29.06 -11.96 3.80
CA LEU A 42 27.98 -11.48 2.96
C LEU A 42 27.66 -10.06 3.38
N SER A 43 27.56 -9.14 2.42
CA SER A 43 27.11 -7.76 2.64
C SER A 43 25.87 -7.53 1.81
N LEU A 44 24.77 -7.15 2.47
CA LEU A 44 23.52 -6.81 1.80
C LEU A 44 23.63 -5.42 1.16
N GLN A 45 23.28 -5.31 -0.12
CA GLN A 45 23.13 -4.02 -0.79
C GLN A 45 21.71 -3.47 -0.59
N GLU A 46 21.51 -2.19 -0.92
CA GLU A 46 20.19 -1.57 -0.84
C GLU A 46 19.16 -2.31 -1.72
N PRO A 47 18.08 -2.85 -1.12
CA PRO A 47 17.09 -3.63 -1.84
C PRO A 47 16.20 -2.73 -2.69
N ARG A 48 15.80 -3.22 -3.86
CA ARG A 48 14.86 -2.53 -4.76
C ARG A 48 13.54 -3.26 -4.78
N VAL A 49 12.44 -2.51 -4.85
CA VAL A 49 11.08 -3.06 -4.85
C VAL A 49 10.35 -2.62 -6.11
N ALA A 50 9.61 -3.54 -6.71
CA ALA A 50 8.68 -3.29 -7.80
C ALA A 50 7.33 -3.95 -7.48
N ALA A 51 6.25 -3.48 -8.12
CA ALA A 51 4.99 -4.19 -8.10
C ALA A 51 5.10 -5.45 -8.98
N GLY A 52 4.56 -6.56 -8.47
CA GLY A 52 4.27 -7.79 -9.22
C GLY A 52 2.80 -7.81 -9.64
N GLU A 53 2.15 -8.96 -9.48
CA GLU A 53 0.70 -9.12 -9.70
C GLU A 53 -0.11 -8.27 -8.70
N VAL A 54 -1.10 -7.52 -9.20
CA VAL A 54 -1.98 -6.68 -8.39
C VAL A 54 -3.43 -7.15 -8.53
N GLY A 55 -4.01 -7.61 -7.43
CA GLY A 55 -5.44 -7.95 -7.33
C GLY A 55 -6.24 -6.84 -6.66
N GLY A 56 -7.54 -7.08 -6.43
CA GLY A 56 -8.41 -6.09 -5.79
C GLY A 56 -8.05 -5.80 -4.33
N GLU A 57 -7.74 -6.86 -3.58
CA GLU A 57 -7.47 -6.82 -2.14
C GLU A 57 -6.00 -7.06 -1.80
N ARG A 58 -5.21 -7.61 -2.73
CA ARG A 58 -3.80 -7.99 -2.49
C ARG A 58 -2.90 -7.47 -3.58
N ALA A 59 -1.66 -7.18 -3.22
CA ALA A 59 -0.60 -6.83 -4.16
C ALA A 59 0.66 -7.64 -3.86
N GLU A 60 1.35 -8.08 -4.90
CA GLU A 60 2.68 -8.66 -4.79
C GLU A 60 3.74 -7.55 -4.84
N LEU A 61 4.64 -7.53 -3.86
CA LEU A 61 5.85 -6.71 -3.86
C LEU A 61 7.03 -7.60 -4.24
N SER A 62 7.64 -7.35 -5.39
CA SER A 62 8.81 -8.08 -5.88
C SER A 62 10.10 -7.34 -5.49
N LEU A 63 10.89 -7.95 -4.61
CA LEU A 63 12.15 -7.43 -4.12
C LEU A 63 13.33 -8.05 -4.88
N ASP A 64 14.20 -7.20 -5.44
CA ASP A 64 15.52 -7.59 -5.93
C ASP A 64 16.54 -7.43 -4.78
N VAL A 65 16.93 -8.56 -4.19
CA VAL A 65 17.89 -8.64 -3.08
C VAL A 65 19.26 -8.98 -3.66
N ARG A 66 20.24 -8.12 -3.37
CA ARG A 66 21.62 -8.27 -3.85
C ARG A 66 22.58 -8.33 -2.68
N MET A 67 23.51 -9.25 -2.74
CA MET A 67 24.53 -9.46 -1.70
C MET A 67 25.89 -9.63 -2.35
N ASP A 68 26.91 -8.97 -1.80
CA ASP A 68 28.30 -9.23 -2.14
C ASP A 68 28.85 -10.32 -1.22
N HIS A 69 29.31 -11.41 -1.80
CA HIS A 69 30.00 -12.49 -1.09
C HIS A 69 31.50 -12.34 -1.25
N ARG A 70 32.25 -12.44 -0.14
CA ARG A 70 33.71 -12.50 -0.13
C ARG A 70 34.24 -13.48 0.91
N GLY A 71 35.39 -14.08 0.65
CA GLY A 71 36.07 -14.96 1.61
C GLY A 71 35.79 -16.43 1.35
N GLY A 72 35.69 -17.23 2.41
CA GLY A 72 35.32 -18.65 2.31
C GLY A 72 33.84 -18.84 2.01
N ASP A 73 33.43 -20.08 1.81
CA ASP A 73 32.07 -20.42 1.41
C ASP A 73 31.06 -20.08 2.52
N ALA A 74 29.94 -19.45 2.15
CA ALA A 74 28.80 -19.25 3.05
C ALA A 74 27.86 -20.46 2.94
N GLU A 75 27.66 -21.20 4.01
CA GLU A 75 26.82 -22.41 4.02
C GLU A 75 25.38 -22.13 4.48
N ASN A 76 24.43 -22.90 3.92
CA ASN A 76 23.02 -22.86 4.30
C ASN A 76 22.42 -21.46 4.33
N VAL A 77 22.75 -20.65 3.31
CA VAL A 77 22.33 -19.25 3.26
C VAL A 77 20.83 -19.18 3.04
N THR A 78 20.13 -18.44 3.91
CA THR A 78 18.69 -18.21 3.83
C THR A 78 18.42 -16.71 3.88
N VAL A 79 17.52 -16.24 3.03
CA VAL A 79 17.01 -14.86 3.11
C VAL A 79 15.56 -14.89 3.58
N GLU A 80 15.26 -14.08 4.59
CA GLU A 80 13.92 -13.82 5.09
C GLU A 80 13.53 -12.37 4.80
N VAL A 81 12.30 -12.16 4.34
CA VAL A 81 11.69 -10.84 4.21
C VAL A 81 10.41 -10.82 5.03
N GLN A 82 10.30 -9.85 5.93
CA GLN A 82 9.12 -9.61 6.74
C GLN A 82 8.47 -8.29 6.33
N ALA A 83 7.20 -8.33 5.91
CA ALA A 83 6.41 -7.13 5.66
C ALA A 83 5.70 -6.71 6.94
N VAL A 84 5.94 -5.47 7.35
CA VAL A 84 5.31 -4.85 8.52
C VAL A 84 4.47 -3.68 8.03
N ASP A 85 3.17 -3.71 8.30
CA ASP A 85 2.25 -2.64 7.99
C ASP A 85 2.66 -1.36 8.76
N THR A 86 2.79 -0.24 8.06
CA THR A 86 3.33 0.99 8.66
C THR A 86 2.37 1.72 9.57
N ASP A 87 1.07 1.46 9.45
CA ASP A 87 0.02 2.14 10.20
C ASP A 87 -0.25 1.44 11.54
N THR A 88 -0.23 0.11 11.54
CA THR A 88 -0.50 -0.75 12.70
C THR A 88 0.78 -1.25 13.38
N GLY A 89 1.90 -1.30 12.65
CA GLY A 89 3.15 -1.90 13.12
C GLY A 89 3.11 -3.44 13.22
N LEU A 90 2.04 -4.07 12.70
CA LEU A 90 1.88 -5.53 12.73
C LEU A 90 2.57 -6.19 11.54
N VAL A 91 3.05 -7.41 11.75
CA VAL A 91 3.60 -8.24 10.67
C VAL A 91 2.44 -8.73 9.81
N ALA A 92 2.42 -8.30 8.55
CA ALA A 92 1.43 -8.74 7.57
C ALA A 92 1.79 -10.12 7.01
N THR A 93 3.06 -10.33 6.65
CA THR A 93 3.55 -11.60 6.13
C THR A 93 5.06 -11.75 6.30
N THR A 94 5.54 -13.00 6.20
CA THR A 94 6.96 -13.35 6.19
C THR A 94 7.23 -14.37 5.10
N VAL A 95 8.22 -14.10 4.25
CA VAL A 95 8.66 -14.99 3.16
C VAL A 95 10.11 -15.38 3.39
N ARG A 96 10.45 -16.65 3.13
CA ARG A 96 11.81 -17.17 3.23
C ARG A 96 12.22 -17.87 1.95
N LYS A 97 13.52 -17.83 1.65
CA LYS A 97 14.10 -18.55 0.52
C LYS A 97 15.50 -19.02 0.83
N ASP A 98 15.73 -20.30 0.61
CA ASP A 98 17.02 -20.95 0.75
C ASP A 98 17.86 -20.73 -0.52
N LEU A 99 19.09 -20.26 -0.34
CA LEU A 99 20.08 -20.06 -1.39
C LEU A 99 21.17 -21.15 -1.39
N GLY A 100 21.24 -21.96 -0.34
CA GLY A 100 22.23 -23.03 -0.19
C GLY A 100 23.63 -22.47 0.05
N THR A 101 24.64 -23.13 -0.53
CA THR A 101 26.04 -22.70 -0.40
C THR A 101 26.39 -21.64 -1.44
N ILE A 102 27.02 -20.55 -0.99
CA ILE A 102 27.55 -19.50 -1.85
C ILE A 102 29.08 -19.56 -1.78
N SER A 103 29.72 -19.85 -2.91
CA SER A 103 31.19 -19.96 -3.00
C SER A 103 31.81 -18.85 -3.85
N GLY A 104 33.04 -18.48 -3.50
CA GLY A 104 33.88 -17.52 -4.23
C GLY A 104 33.45 -16.05 -4.12
N ASP A 105 34.35 -15.14 -4.49
CA ASP A 105 34.08 -13.70 -4.44
C ASP A 105 33.14 -13.29 -5.59
N ARG A 106 31.88 -12.98 -5.29
CA ARG A 106 30.86 -12.69 -6.31
C ARG A 106 29.68 -11.88 -5.77
N GLU A 107 28.95 -11.24 -6.68
CA GLU A 107 27.61 -10.74 -6.38
C GLU A 107 26.59 -11.89 -6.52
N VAL A 108 25.66 -11.96 -5.57
CA VAL A 108 24.53 -12.88 -5.55
C VAL A 108 23.25 -12.07 -5.63
N ARG A 109 22.39 -12.43 -6.58
CA ARG A 109 21.09 -11.78 -6.79
C ARG A 109 19.98 -12.79 -6.59
N THR A 110 18.94 -12.40 -5.88
CA THR A 110 17.77 -13.24 -5.68
C THR A 110 16.51 -12.40 -5.61
N ARG A 111 15.46 -12.87 -6.28
CA ARG A 111 14.13 -12.26 -6.22
C ARG A 111 13.30 -12.89 -5.10
N MET A 112 12.67 -12.04 -4.30
CA MET A 112 11.69 -12.39 -3.27
C MET A 112 10.35 -11.76 -3.63
N ASN A 113 9.27 -12.53 -3.61
CA ASN A 113 7.93 -12.02 -3.86
C ASN A 113 7.16 -12.04 -2.54
N VAL A 114 6.57 -10.91 -2.16
CA VAL A 114 5.90 -10.71 -0.87
C VAL A 114 4.49 -10.21 -1.11
N THR A 115 3.50 -11.07 -0.88
CA THR A 115 2.09 -10.72 -1.04
C THR A 115 1.56 -10.06 0.23
N VAL A 116 1.00 -8.85 0.08
CA VAL A 116 0.41 -8.07 1.16
C VAL A 116 -1.00 -7.62 0.77
N ASP A 117 -1.76 -7.10 1.73
CA ASP A 117 -3.03 -6.45 1.42
C ASP A 117 -2.76 -5.15 0.66
N ARG A 118 -3.60 -4.84 -0.34
CA ARG A 118 -3.46 -3.69 -1.22
C ARG A 118 -3.94 -2.41 -0.52
N GLN A 119 -3.25 -2.06 0.55
CA GLN A 119 -3.60 -0.96 1.44
C GLN A 119 -2.34 -0.29 1.99
N GLY A 120 -2.36 1.03 2.11
CA GLY A 120 -1.43 1.78 2.95
C GLY A 120 0.04 1.62 2.55
N GLY A 121 0.89 1.40 3.54
CA GLY A 121 2.33 1.26 3.37
C GLY A 121 2.92 0.09 4.16
N TYR A 122 4.07 -0.38 3.70
CA TYR A 122 4.79 -1.49 4.32
C TYR A 122 6.27 -1.16 4.48
N ARG A 123 6.83 -1.52 5.64
CA ARG A 123 8.26 -1.67 5.83
C ARG A 123 8.64 -3.13 5.60
N LEU A 124 9.58 -3.35 4.70
CA LEU A 124 10.10 -4.66 4.35
C LEU A 124 11.44 -4.85 5.06
N ASP A 125 11.45 -5.63 6.13
CA ASP A 125 12.62 -5.96 6.93
C ASP A 125 13.26 -7.24 6.38
N ILE A 126 14.52 -7.15 5.92
CA ILE A 126 15.27 -8.22 5.27
C ILE A 126 16.32 -8.75 6.24
N ARG A 127 16.42 -10.08 6.37
CA ARG A 127 17.39 -10.75 7.23
C ARG A 127 18.06 -11.86 6.45
N VAL A 128 19.39 -11.91 6.50
CA VAL A 128 20.19 -12.98 5.89
C VAL A 128 20.75 -13.85 7.00
N TYR A 129 20.61 -15.15 6.83
CA TYR A 129 21.09 -16.18 7.74
C TYR A 129 22.13 -17.04 7.04
N GLU A 130 23.15 -17.45 7.78
CA GLU A 130 24.15 -18.45 7.42
C GLU A 130 24.20 -19.46 8.57
N ASP A 131 24.02 -20.74 8.28
CA ASP A 131 23.85 -21.80 9.28
C ASP A 131 22.86 -21.45 10.41
N GLY A 132 21.75 -20.79 10.05
CA GLY A 132 20.71 -20.36 11.00
C GLY A 132 21.09 -19.17 11.90
N ARG A 133 22.30 -18.62 11.78
CA ARG A 133 22.73 -17.40 12.47
C ARG A 133 22.48 -16.20 11.56
N ARG A 134 21.82 -15.17 12.09
CA ARG A 134 21.60 -13.92 11.36
C ARG A 134 22.92 -13.17 11.21
N ILE A 135 23.35 -12.97 9.98
CA ILE A 135 24.62 -12.31 9.64
C ILE A 135 24.42 -10.90 9.12
N GLU A 136 23.30 -10.62 8.43
CA GLU A 136 23.02 -9.31 7.84
C GLU A 136 21.55 -8.91 7.97
N THR A 137 21.32 -7.60 7.94
CA THR A 137 19.98 -7.00 7.98
C THR A 137 19.87 -5.80 7.07
N GLY A 138 18.71 -5.65 6.42
CA GLY A 138 18.37 -4.45 5.66
C GLY A 138 16.90 -4.11 5.81
N SER A 139 16.51 -2.93 5.34
CA SER A 139 15.11 -2.54 5.32
C SER A 139 14.82 -1.60 4.16
N THR A 140 13.61 -1.67 3.62
CA THR A 140 13.08 -0.67 2.68
C THR A 140 11.63 -0.39 2.98
N ARG A 141 11.09 0.72 2.46
CA ARG A 141 9.71 1.13 2.67
C ARG A 141 9.02 1.32 1.33
N VAL A 142 7.77 0.87 1.28
CA VAL A 142 6.84 1.10 0.17
C VAL A 142 5.63 1.81 0.74
N SER A 143 5.11 2.80 0.03
CA SER A 143 3.94 3.58 0.42
C SER A 143 2.96 3.64 -0.75
N GLY A 144 1.67 3.78 -0.44
CA GLY A 144 0.62 3.93 -1.44
C GLY A 144 0.30 2.63 -2.18
N VAL A 145 0.34 1.49 -1.50
CA VAL A 145 0.01 0.20 -2.11
C VAL A 145 -1.47 0.16 -2.54
N ASP A 146 -2.34 0.90 -1.86
CA ASP A 146 -3.75 1.15 -2.24
C ASP A 146 -3.93 1.91 -3.56
N SER A 147 -2.87 2.53 -4.09
CA SER A 147 -2.91 3.23 -5.38
C SER A 147 -2.53 2.33 -6.55
N LEU A 148 -2.05 1.11 -6.30
CA LEU A 148 -1.75 0.16 -7.36
C LEU A 148 -3.04 -0.26 -8.06
N THR A 149 -3.10 -0.06 -9.37
CA THR A 149 -4.23 -0.49 -10.20
C THR A 149 -4.19 -2.01 -10.34
N PRO A 150 -5.28 -2.73 -10.02
CA PRO A 150 -5.35 -4.16 -10.25
C PRO A 150 -5.15 -4.51 -11.73
N ASP A 151 -4.52 -5.64 -12.02
CA ASP A 151 -4.16 -6.05 -13.39
C ASP A 151 -5.39 -6.17 -14.30
N TYR A 152 -6.53 -6.62 -13.75
CA TYR A 152 -7.81 -6.71 -14.47
C TYR A 152 -8.42 -5.33 -14.77
N ALA A 153 -8.02 -4.29 -14.03
CA ALA A 153 -8.50 -2.91 -14.19
C ALA A 153 -7.48 -2.05 -14.96
N GLU A 154 -6.25 -2.54 -15.17
CA GLU A 154 -5.21 -1.80 -15.86
C GLU A 154 -5.54 -1.68 -17.34
N THR A 155 -5.88 -0.47 -17.80
CA THR A 155 -6.08 -0.18 -19.21
C THR A 155 -5.45 1.15 -19.59
N SER A 156 -4.93 1.21 -20.81
CA SER A 156 -4.40 2.44 -21.40
C SER A 156 -5.45 3.24 -22.17
N VAL A 157 -6.66 2.69 -22.30
CA VAL A 157 -7.80 3.37 -22.92
C VAL A 157 -8.54 4.16 -21.85
N GLY A 158 -8.79 5.43 -22.14
CA GLY A 158 -9.67 6.26 -21.34
C GLY A 158 -10.38 7.28 -22.21
N PHE A 159 -11.25 8.07 -21.59
CA PHE A 159 -11.95 9.15 -22.27
C PHE A 159 -10.96 10.19 -22.81
N GLU A 160 -11.18 10.68 -24.03
CA GLU A 160 -10.30 11.66 -24.65
C GLU A 160 -10.34 12.98 -23.86
N ARG A 161 -9.16 13.53 -23.59
CA ARG A 161 -9.01 14.81 -22.90
C ARG A 161 -8.51 15.83 -23.90
N PHE A 162 -9.44 16.53 -24.53
CA PHE A 162 -9.10 17.63 -25.42
C PHE A 162 -8.39 18.75 -24.63
N GLU A 163 -7.19 19.10 -25.05
CA GLU A 163 -6.45 20.25 -24.50
C GLU A 163 -7.01 21.54 -25.11
N GLY A 164 -7.45 22.48 -24.27
CA GLY A 164 -8.05 23.73 -24.78
C GLY A 164 -8.94 24.51 -23.81
N GLY A 165 -9.21 24.01 -22.61
CA GLY A 165 -10.09 24.71 -21.64
C GLY A 165 -11.54 24.75 -22.12
N GLU A 166 -12.27 25.83 -21.83
CA GLU A 166 -13.71 25.96 -22.09
C GLU A 166 -14.14 25.88 -23.57
N THR A 167 -13.20 25.95 -24.52
CA THR A 167 -13.46 25.83 -25.97
C THR A 167 -13.22 24.44 -26.53
N SER A 168 -12.78 23.50 -25.69
CA SER A 168 -12.53 22.12 -26.09
C SER A 168 -13.84 21.43 -26.48
N PRO A 169 -13.86 20.58 -27.53
CA PRO A 169 -15.01 19.76 -27.84
C PRO A 169 -15.45 18.95 -26.60
N PRO A 170 -16.76 18.73 -26.40
CA PRO A 170 -17.21 17.87 -25.31
C PRO A 170 -16.76 16.44 -25.58
N VAL A 171 -16.25 15.78 -24.54
CA VAL A 171 -15.81 14.38 -24.59
C VAL A 171 -16.95 13.43 -24.99
N ILE A 172 -18.15 13.73 -24.50
CA ILE A 172 -19.40 13.12 -24.91
C ILE A 172 -20.27 14.18 -25.60
N ALA A 173 -20.48 14.00 -26.90
CA ALA A 173 -21.41 14.81 -27.69
C ALA A 173 -22.74 14.06 -27.82
N ALA A 174 -23.84 14.79 -27.97
CA ALA A 174 -25.15 14.19 -28.22
C ALA A 174 -25.88 14.92 -29.34
N GLN A 175 -26.59 14.14 -30.15
CA GLN A 175 -27.48 14.64 -31.19
C GLN A 175 -28.87 14.01 -31.03
N SER A 176 -29.92 14.82 -31.20
CA SER A 176 -31.29 14.31 -31.30
C SER A 176 -31.55 13.79 -32.70
N LEU A 177 -32.13 12.58 -32.82
CA LEU A 177 -32.38 11.94 -34.12
C LEU A 177 -33.87 11.89 -34.47
N ILE A 178 -34.70 11.46 -33.54
CA ILE A 178 -36.11 11.19 -33.77
C ILE A 178 -36.90 11.61 -32.54
N GLU A 179 -37.95 12.38 -32.75
CA GLU A 179 -38.96 12.69 -31.75
C GLU A 179 -40.29 12.04 -32.14
N ARG A 180 -40.80 11.14 -31.29
CA ARG A 180 -42.12 10.51 -31.45
C ARG A 180 -42.74 10.27 -30.09
N ASN A 181 -44.03 10.54 -29.96
CA ASN A 181 -44.80 10.24 -28.75
C ASN A 181 -44.17 10.81 -27.46
N ASN A 182 -43.70 12.06 -27.51
CA ASN A 182 -43.01 12.74 -26.39
C ASN A 182 -41.72 12.02 -25.90
N ARG A 183 -41.09 11.26 -26.81
CA ARG A 183 -39.76 10.68 -26.59
C ARG A 183 -38.80 11.09 -27.69
N THR A 184 -37.58 11.40 -27.28
CA THR A 184 -36.45 11.75 -28.14
C THR A 184 -35.41 10.64 -28.07
N THR A 185 -34.90 10.20 -29.22
CA THR A 185 -33.69 9.39 -29.28
C THR A 185 -32.47 10.30 -29.32
N LEU A 186 -31.65 10.22 -28.27
CA LEU A 186 -30.34 10.86 -28.15
C LEU A 186 -29.28 9.87 -28.61
N ARG A 187 -28.59 10.18 -29.71
CA ARG A 187 -27.37 9.46 -30.09
C ARG A 187 -26.18 10.18 -29.48
N THR A 188 -25.47 9.52 -28.59
CA THR A 188 -24.22 10.00 -28.02
C THR A 188 -23.04 9.54 -28.86
N ALA A 189 -21.98 10.32 -28.89
CA ALA A 189 -20.67 9.95 -29.42
C ALA A 189 -19.62 10.30 -28.37
N THR A 190 -18.87 9.30 -27.92
CA THR A 190 -17.87 9.45 -26.86
C THR A 190 -16.49 9.08 -27.38
N ALA A 191 -15.54 10.02 -27.27
CA ALA A 191 -14.18 9.81 -27.73
C ALA A 191 -13.37 9.00 -26.70
N LEU A 192 -12.80 7.88 -27.13
CA LEU A 192 -11.92 7.02 -26.35
C LEU A 192 -10.56 6.94 -27.01
N THR A 193 -9.48 7.11 -26.25
CA THR A 193 -8.10 7.10 -26.76
C THR A 193 -7.27 6.06 -26.04
N ASN A 194 -6.60 5.20 -26.80
CA ASN A 194 -5.55 4.34 -26.26
C ASN A 194 -4.24 5.12 -26.17
N ARG A 195 -3.79 5.42 -24.95
CA ARG A 195 -2.55 6.17 -24.67
C ARG A 195 -1.34 5.25 -24.42
N GLY A 196 -1.55 3.95 -24.52
CA GLY A 196 -0.55 2.92 -24.27
C GLY A 196 0.29 2.62 -25.51
N SER A 197 1.24 1.71 -25.34
CA SER A 197 2.14 1.24 -26.39
C SER A 197 1.68 -0.05 -27.08
N GLY A 198 0.64 -0.72 -26.56
CA GLY A 198 0.03 -1.92 -27.12
C GLY A 198 -1.46 -1.73 -27.40
N PRO A 199 -2.06 -2.59 -28.25
CA PRO A 199 -3.51 -2.58 -28.47
C PRO A 199 -4.25 -2.92 -27.17
N ALA A 200 -5.44 -2.36 -26.99
CA ALA A 200 -6.23 -2.54 -25.78
C ALA A 200 -7.72 -2.66 -26.12
N GLY A 201 -8.39 -3.68 -25.56
CA GLY A 201 -9.80 -3.97 -25.78
C GLY A 201 -10.44 -4.60 -24.54
N GLY A 202 -11.60 -5.25 -24.72
CA GLY A 202 -12.34 -5.87 -23.61
C GLY A 202 -13.04 -4.87 -22.71
N LEU A 203 -13.41 -3.71 -23.26
CA LEU A 203 -14.02 -2.62 -22.52
C LEU A 203 -15.53 -2.55 -22.80
N GLU A 204 -16.28 -2.05 -21.82
CA GLU A 204 -17.70 -1.75 -21.95
C GLU A 204 -17.94 -0.28 -21.62
N LEU A 205 -18.48 0.46 -22.57
CA LEU A 205 -18.96 1.82 -22.36
C LEU A 205 -20.42 1.77 -21.92
N VAL A 206 -20.71 2.26 -20.72
CA VAL A 206 -22.07 2.44 -20.22
C VAL A 206 -22.40 3.93 -20.24
N VAL A 207 -23.50 4.30 -20.89
CA VAL A 207 -23.98 5.69 -20.93
C VAL A 207 -25.34 5.76 -20.24
N VAL A 208 -25.48 6.72 -19.33
CA VAL A 208 -26.67 6.98 -18.54
C VAL A 208 -27.17 8.39 -18.81
N ALA A 209 -28.46 8.52 -19.16
CA ALA A 209 -29.14 9.81 -19.21
C ALA A 209 -29.88 10.05 -17.90
N ARG A 210 -29.49 11.10 -17.17
CA ARG A 210 -30.12 11.51 -15.91
C ARG A 210 -30.75 12.88 -16.07
N GLN A 211 -32.05 12.97 -15.81
CA GLN A 211 -32.80 14.22 -15.96
C GLN A 211 -32.32 15.25 -14.92
N VAL A 212 -32.01 16.46 -15.39
CA VAL A 212 -31.24 17.45 -14.61
C VAL A 212 -31.97 17.90 -13.35
N GLU A 213 -33.28 18.16 -13.41
CA GLU A 213 -34.03 18.74 -12.29
C GLU A 213 -34.38 17.74 -11.18
N SER A 214 -34.65 16.48 -11.55
CA SER A 214 -35.11 15.43 -10.64
C SER A 214 -34.03 14.42 -10.29
N ASN A 215 -32.90 14.42 -11.01
CA ASN A 215 -31.84 13.42 -10.92
C ASN A 215 -32.31 11.97 -11.19
N ILE A 216 -33.48 11.79 -11.81
CA ILE A 216 -33.99 10.47 -12.18
C ILE A 216 -33.29 10.00 -13.45
N ILE A 217 -32.82 8.75 -13.44
CA ILE A 217 -32.30 8.09 -14.64
C ILE A 217 -33.47 7.87 -15.62
N ALA A 218 -33.38 8.52 -16.77
CA ALA A 218 -34.37 8.42 -17.83
C ALA A 218 -34.11 7.23 -18.76
N ASP A 219 -32.84 6.92 -19.03
CA ASP A 219 -32.43 5.74 -19.77
C ASP A 219 -30.97 5.35 -19.50
N ARG A 220 -30.62 4.10 -19.79
CA ARG A 220 -29.26 3.56 -19.70
C ARG A 220 -29.03 2.56 -20.83
N THR A 221 -27.86 2.65 -21.45
CA THR A 221 -27.43 1.70 -22.48
C THR A 221 -25.96 1.34 -22.30
N SER A 222 -25.55 0.20 -22.88
CA SER A 222 -24.14 -0.20 -22.90
C SER A 222 -23.71 -0.71 -24.27
N VAL A 223 -22.44 -0.45 -24.59
CA VAL A 223 -21.80 -0.77 -25.86
C VAL A 223 -20.44 -1.41 -25.57
N ARG A 224 -20.12 -2.51 -26.24
CA ARG A 224 -18.77 -3.09 -26.19
C ARG A 224 -17.85 -2.25 -27.06
N VAL A 225 -16.70 -1.89 -26.52
CA VAL A 225 -15.66 -1.18 -27.24
C VAL A 225 -14.75 -2.22 -27.87
N ASP A 226 -14.57 -2.12 -29.18
CA ASP A 226 -13.62 -2.95 -29.90
C ASP A 226 -12.18 -2.62 -29.49
N GLU A 227 -11.23 -3.44 -29.94
CA GLU A 227 -9.81 -3.18 -29.68
C GLU A 227 -9.36 -1.87 -30.35
N ILE A 228 -8.65 -1.03 -29.59
CA ILE A 228 -8.11 0.25 -30.04
C ILE A 228 -6.59 0.13 -30.14
N ASP A 229 -6.03 0.37 -31.32
CA ASP A 229 -4.58 0.40 -31.54
C ASP A 229 -3.88 1.54 -30.77
N PRO A 230 -2.58 1.40 -30.47
CA PRO A 230 -1.79 2.44 -29.78
C PRO A 230 -1.92 3.82 -30.41
N GLY A 231 -2.18 4.85 -29.60
CA GLY A 231 -2.26 6.25 -30.03
C GLY A 231 -3.50 6.58 -30.87
N ARG A 232 -4.45 5.65 -31.03
CA ARG A 232 -5.68 5.88 -31.78
C ARG A 232 -6.80 6.36 -30.86
N THR A 233 -7.64 7.21 -31.43
CA THR A 233 -8.91 7.66 -30.86
C THR A 233 -10.04 7.09 -31.69
N VAL A 234 -11.05 6.53 -31.02
CA VAL A 234 -12.30 6.06 -31.62
C VAL A 234 -13.48 6.83 -31.02
N ASN A 235 -14.58 6.94 -31.75
CA ASN A 235 -15.81 7.53 -31.26
C ASN A 235 -16.87 6.44 -31.11
N GLU A 236 -17.17 6.08 -29.87
CA GLU A 236 -18.19 5.09 -29.56
C GLU A 236 -19.57 5.72 -29.51
N THR A 237 -20.53 5.12 -30.21
CA THR A 237 -21.89 5.66 -30.31
C THR A 237 -22.88 4.85 -29.50
N ALA A 238 -23.76 5.52 -28.78
CA ALA A 238 -24.82 4.87 -28.01
C ALA A 238 -26.15 5.61 -28.19
N ASP A 239 -27.25 4.87 -28.32
CA ASP A 239 -28.60 5.44 -28.50
C ASP A 239 -29.40 5.31 -27.19
N LEU A 240 -29.83 6.45 -26.65
CA LEU A 240 -30.67 6.58 -25.46
C LEU A 240 -32.05 7.11 -25.84
N LYS A 241 -33.11 6.59 -25.24
CA LYS A 241 -34.51 7.00 -25.45
C LYS A 241 -35.05 7.69 -24.21
N VAL A 242 -35.09 9.01 -24.26
CA VAL A 242 -35.48 9.85 -23.13
C VAL A 242 -36.79 10.60 -23.40
N PRO A 243 -37.53 11.02 -22.37
CA PRO A 243 -38.62 12.00 -22.54
C PRO A 243 -38.15 13.28 -23.24
N SER A 244 -38.96 13.80 -24.15
CA SER A 244 -38.69 15.06 -24.86
C SER A 244 -38.86 16.27 -23.94
N ASN A 245 -38.27 17.41 -24.31
CA ASN A 245 -38.42 18.70 -23.61
C ASN A 245 -37.87 18.75 -22.17
N TYR A 246 -36.83 17.97 -21.88
CA TYR A 246 -36.08 18.03 -20.63
C TYR A 246 -34.58 18.03 -20.91
N ASN A 247 -33.80 18.57 -19.97
CA ASN A 247 -32.36 18.49 -20.06
C ASN A 247 -31.83 17.27 -19.32
N TYR A 248 -30.71 16.73 -19.80
CA TYR A 248 -30.09 15.53 -19.27
C TYR A 248 -28.61 15.73 -19.02
N TYR A 249 -28.12 15.24 -17.87
CA TYR A 249 -26.73 14.85 -17.71
C TYR A 249 -26.51 13.53 -18.45
N LEU A 250 -25.41 13.45 -19.18
CA LEU A 250 -24.96 12.24 -19.86
C LEU A 250 -23.72 11.73 -19.13
N ASP A 251 -23.92 10.77 -18.25
CA ASP A 251 -22.86 10.14 -17.48
C ASP A 251 -22.34 8.93 -18.25
N ALA A 252 -21.07 8.95 -18.65
CA ALA A 252 -20.39 7.85 -19.30
C ALA A 252 -19.41 7.19 -18.33
N PHE A 253 -19.45 5.87 -18.29
CA PHE A 253 -18.63 5.01 -17.45
C PHE A 253 -17.94 3.99 -18.33
N LEU A 254 -16.63 3.91 -18.25
CA LEU A 254 -15.85 2.91 -18.95
C LEU A 254 -15.52 1.79 -17.98
N TYR A 255 -15.86 0.56 -18.35
CA TYR A 255 -15.59 -0.63 -17.56
C TYR A 255 -14.62 -1.56 -18.28
N ARG A 256 -13.79 -2.27 -17.51
CA ARG A 256 -13.05 -3.45 -17.95
C ARG A 256 -13.39 -4.60 -17.02
N ASP A 257 -13.87 -5.72 -17.55
CA ASP A 257 -14.23 -6.90 -16.75
C ASP A 257 -15.12 -6.59 -15.52
N GLY A 258 -16.05 -5.64 -15.68
CA GLY A 258 -16.97 -5.19 -14.62
C GLY A 258 -16.41 -4.15 -13.64
N VAL A 259 -15.18 -3.68 -13.86
CA VAL A 259 -14.49 -2.71 -12.99
C VAL A 259 -14.45 -1.34 -13.66
N LEU A 260 -14.88 -0.31 -12.94
CA LEU A 260 -14.89 1.06 -13.43
C LEU A 260 -13.45 1.58 -13.57
N VAL A 261 -13.07 1.94 -14.79
CA VAL A 261 -11.70 2.40 -15.11
C VAL A 261 -11.64 3.89 -15.43
N ASP A 262 -12.74 4.49 -15.91
CA ASP A 262 -12.80 5.94 -16.19
C ASP A 262 -14.26 6.44 -16.17
N THR A 263 -14.46 7.75 -15.97
CA THR A 263 -15.78 8.39 -16.01
C THR A 263 -15.72 9.80 -16.59
N VAL A 264 -16.76 10.17 -17.35
CA VAL A 264 -16.95 11.55 -17.83
C VAL A 264 -18.43 11.90 -17.83
N THR A 265 -18.74 13.18 -17.59
CA THR A 265 -20.10 13.71 -17.64
C THR A 265 -20.19 14.80 -18.69
N GLY A 266 -21.21 14.75 -19.54
CA GLY A 266 -21.63 15.84 -20.41
C GLY A 266 -23.11 16.18 -20.23
N SER A 267 -23.68 16.90 -21.19
CA SER A 267 -25.08 17.31 -21.14
C SER A 267 -25.76 17.28 -22.50
N ALA A 268 -27.07 17.02 -22.50
CA ALA A 268 -27.94 17.17 -23.65
C ALA A 268 -29.07 18.15 -23.31
N MET A 269 -29.15 19.23 -24.07
CA MET A 269 -30.17 20.27 -23.91
C MET A 269 -31.31 20.01 -24.89
N LEU A 270 -32.40 19.40 -24.43
CA LEU A 270 -33.62 19.25 -25.22
C LEU A 270 -34.71 20.23 -24.80
N ASP A 271 -34.51 21.00 -23.74
CA ASP A 271 -35.36 22.13 -23.39
C ASP A 271 -34.63 23.46 -23.67
N PRO A 272 -34.95 24.16 -24.77
CA PRO A 272 -34.29 25.42 -25.13
C PRO A 272 -34.67 26.58 -24.21
N SER A 273 -35.73 26.45 -23.39
CA SER A 273 -36.22 27.51 -22.51
C SER A 273 -35.57 27.49 -21.12
N ARG A 274 -34.87 26.42 -20.78
CA ARG A 274 -34.22 26.23 -19.47
C ARG A 274 -32.75 25.83 -19.66
N PRO A 275 -31.77 26.65 -19.24
CA PRO A 275 -30.37 26.26 -19.31
C PRO A 275 -30.05 25.16 -18.29
N VAL A 276 -29.09 24.29 -18.63
CA VAL A 276 -28.51 23.33 -17.67
C VAL A 276 -27.63 24.10 -16.69
N PRO A 277 -27.78 23.92 -15.37
CA PRO A 277 -26.85 24.50 -14.41
C PRO A 277 -25.43 24.03 -14.74
N LYS A 278 -24.46 24.94 -14.78
CA LYS A 278 -23.04 24.56 -14.79
C LYS A 278 -22.79 23.61 -13.62
N ASN A 279 -21.88 22.65 -13.77
CA ASN A 279 -21.50 21.74 -12.69
C ASN A 279 -20.78 22.54 -11.58
N THR A 280 -21.56 23.21 -10.73
CA THR A 280 -21.07 24.03 -9.62
C THR A 280 -20.96 23.15 -8.39
N THR A 281 -19.73 22.88 -7.97
CA THR A 281 -19.43 22.21 -6.71
C THR A 281 -19.90 23.12 -5.56
N ARG A 282 -21.05 22.79 -4.94
CA ARG A 282 -21.63 23.38 -3.73
C ARG A 282 -21.81 24.90 -3.72
N GLU A 283 -23.06 25.33 -3.62
CA GLU A 283 -23.38 26.59 -2.96
C GLU A 283 -23.25 26.34 -1.44
N GLU A 284 -22.32 27.02 -0.77
CA GLU A 284 -22.31 27.08 0.70
C GLU A 284 -23.57 27.82 1.13
N VAL A 285 -24.58 27.07 1.55
CA VAL A 285 -25.75 27.65 2.20
C VAL A 285 -25.32 27.98 3.63
N ASP A 286 -25.13 29.26 3.92
CA ASP A 286 -24.93 29.73 5.29
C ASP A 286 -26.14 29.28 6.13
N PHE A 287 -25.91 28.33 7.03
CA PHE A 287 -26.90 27.90 8.00
C PHE A 287 -27.19 29.06 8.97
N GLN A 288 -28.27 29.79 8.73
CA GLN A 288 -28.74 30.84 9.62
C GLN A 288 -29.63 30.23 10.70
N ALA A 289 -29.06 29.97 11.88
CA ALA A 289 -29.77 29.45 13.05
C ALA A 289 -30.93 30.35 13.55
N GLY A 290 -31.07 31.56 13.02
CA GLY A 290 -32.14 32.51 13.36
C GLY A 290 -33.54 32.08 12.91
N ASP A 291 -33.65 31.24 11.87
CA ASP A 291 -34.94 30.77 11.34
C ASP A 291 -35.63 29.75 12.25
N PHE A 292 -34.91 29.24 13.25
CA PHE A 292 -35.42 28.26 14.23
C PHE A 292 -35.60 28.84 15.63
N ALA A 293 -35.26 30.12 15.85
CA ALA A 293 -35.51 30.80 17.11
C ALA A 293 -36.97 31.26 17.16
N GLY A 294 -37.83 30.44 17.77
CA GLY A 294 -39.20 30.84 18.10
C GLY A 294 -39.20 32.11 18.96
N THR A 295 -40.05 33.07 18.60
CA THR A 295 -40.25 34.29 19.38
C THR A 295 -40.66 33.91 20.81
N PRO A 296 -39.93 34.35 21.86
CA PRO A 296 -40.30 34.05 23.24
C PRO A 296 -41.65 34.69 23.56
N GLU A 297 -42.62 33.88 23.98
CA GLU A 297 -43.85 34.39 24.59
C GLU A 297 -43.52 35.11 25.91
N PRO A 298 -44.17 36.26 26.21
CA PRO A 298 -43.90 36.99 27.45
C PRO A 298 -44.46 36.22 28.66
N GLU A 299 -43.57 35.90 29.61
CA GLU A 299 -43.94 35.32 30.90
C GLU A 299 -44.78 36.31 31.75
N PRO A 300 -45.78 35.84 32.50
CA PRO A 300 -46.61 36.70 33.34
C PRO A 300 -45.88 37.14 34.62
N ASP A 301 -46.07 38.41 34.98
CA ASP A 301 -45.53 39.09 36.16
C ASP A 301 -45.67 38.28 37.45
N ARG A 302 -44.53 38.02 38.11
CA ARG A 302 -44.49 37.57 39.51
C ARG A 302 -43.87 38.66 40.38
N SER A 303 -44.72 39.29 41.20
CA SER A 303 -44.35 40.27 42.21
C SER A 303 -43.45 39.69 43.31
N GLU A 304 -42.60 40.56 43.86
CA GLU A 304 -41.67 40.36 44.96
C GLU A 304 -42.36 39.91 46.27
N GLY A 305 -41.77 38.92 46.96
CA GLY A 305 -42.25 38.46 48.26
C GLY A 305 -41.33 37.45 48.95
N ALA A 306 -40.40 37.97 49.77
CA ALA A 306 -39.72 37.43 50.96
C ALA A 306 -39.58 35.90 51.22
N THR A 307 -38.34 35.46 51.49
CA THR A 307 -37.81 34.88 52.78
C THR A 307 -36.65 33.87 52.51
N PRO A 308 -35.53 33.85 53.27
CA PRO A 308 -34.32 33.10 52.91
C PRO A 308 -34.12 31.71 53.60
N MET A 309 -33.25 30.89 52.96
CA MET A 309 -32.53 29.65 53.39
C MET A 309 -33.31 28.30 53.34
N PRO A 310 -32.67 27.12 53.14
CA PRO A 310 -31.24 26.77 53.31
C PRO A 310 -30.55 25.99 52.17
N THR A 311 -29.23 25.87 52.30
CA THR A 311 -28.28 25.01 51.57
C THR A 311 -28.72 23.54 51.47
N GLU A 312 -28.79 23.01 50.25
CA GLU A 312 -28.52 21.59 49.99
C GLU A 312 -27.39 21.47 48.96
N SER A 313 -26.28 20.93 49.43
CA SER A 313 -25.13 20.50 48.65
C SER A 313 -25.42 19.15 48.00
N GLY A 314 -25.52 19.11 46.68
CA GLY A 314 -25.36 17.92 45.86
C GLY A 314 -24.63 18.35 44.58
N GLY A 315 -23.42 17.89 44.26
CA GLY A 315 -22.96 16.50 44.32
C GLY A 315 -22.84 15.97 42.89
N GLY A 316 -22.01 16.63 42.07
CA GLY A 316 -21.63 16.19 40.72
C GLY A 316 -20.18 15.66 40.71
N PRO A 317 -19.87 14.58 39.99
CA PRO A 317 -18.63 13.82 40.17
C PRO A 317 -17.43 14.54 39.57
N GLY A 318 -16.66 15.22 40.41
CA GLY A 318 -15.38 15.83 40.07
C GLY A 318 -14.30 15.33 41.02
N PHE A 319 -13.22 14.76 40.49
CA PHE A 319 -12.05 14.36 41.25
C PHE A 319 -11.40 15.59 41.91
N GLY A 320 -11.80 15.86 43.16
CA GLY A 320 -11.27 16.96 43.97
C GLY A 320 -9.83 16.73 44.40
N ALA A 321 -9.22 17.79 44.94
CA ALA A 321 -7.80 17.97 45.26
C ALA A 321 -7.09 16.82 46.01
N VAL A 322 -7.82 15.90 46.64
CA VAL A 322 -7.27 14.68 47.26
C VAL A 322 -6.72 13.70 46.22
N GLY A 323 -7.32 13.61 45.02
CA GLY A 323 -6.83 12.77 43.92
C GLY A 323 -5.49 13.26 43.36
N ALA A 324 -5.30 14.58 43.31
CA ALA A 324 -4.04 15.19 42.86
C ALA A 324 -2.87 14.90 43.83
N LEU A 325 -3.14 14.83 45.14
CA LEU A 325 -2.14 14.49 46.16
C LEU A 325 -1.72 13.01 46.09
N ALA A 326 -2.65 12.08 45.81
CA ALA A 326 -2.33 10.67 45.63
C ALA A 326 -1.43 10.42 44.40
N ALA A 327 -1.66 11.15 43.31
CA ALA A 327 -0.83 11.09 42.10
C ALA A 327 0.61 11.59 42.35
N LEU A 328 0.78 12.66 43.13
CA LEU A 328 2.10 13.21 43.48
C LEU A 328 2.90 12.26 44.39
N VAL A 329 2.26 11.59 45.35
CA VAL A 329 2.93 10.58 46.20
C VAL A 329 3.34 9.35 45.38
N GLY A 330 2.51 8.92 44.42
CA GLY A 330 2.84 7.82 43.51
C GLY A 330 4.07 8.12 42.64
N LEU A 331 4.16 9.33 42.09
CA LEU A 331 5.31 9.76 41.27
C LEU A 331 6.60 9.88 42.10
N ALA A 332 6.52 10.37 43.34
CA ALA A 332 7.67 10.45 44.23
C ALA A 332 8.21 9.07 44.64
N ALA A 333 7.32 8.10 44.90
CA ALA A 333 7.72 6.73 45.25
C ALA A 333 8.37 5.98 44.06
N LEU A 334 7.94 6.25 42.83
CA LEU A 334 8.52 5.67 41.61
C LEU A 334 9.90 6.25 41.29
N ALA A 335 10.12 7.54 41.56
CA ALA A 335 11.42 8.18 41.41
C ALA A 335 12.44 7.68 42.45
N ALA A 336 12.01 7.48 43.70
CA ALA A 336 12.88 6.96 44.76
C ALA A 336 13.33 5.51 44.54
N ARG A 337 12.48 4.67 43.93
CA ARG A 337 12.83 3.29 43.55
C ARG A 337 13.82 3.18 42.39
N ARG A 338 14.04 4.26 41.64
CA ARG A 338 14.93 4.29 40.48
C ARG A 338 16.34 4.77 40.83
N ASN A 339 16.55 5.22 42.08
CA ASN A 339 17.80 5.76 42.62
C ASN A 339 18.29 4.97 43.87
N GLN A 340 17.77 3.76 44.09
CA GLN A 340 18.36 2.72 44.95
C GLN A 340 18.78 1.55 44.06
#